data_AF-A0A836U3K9-F1
#
_entry.id   AF-A0A836U3K9-F1
#
_cell.length_a   1.000
_cell.length_b   1.000
_cell.length_c   1.000
_cell.angle_alpha   90.00
_cell.angle_beta   90.00
_cell.angle_gamma   90.00
#
_symmetry.space_group_name_H-M   'P 1'
#
loop_
_entity.id
_entity.type
_entity.pdbx_description
1 polymer ?
#
loop_
_entity_poly.entity_id
_entity_poly.type
_entity_poly.pdbx_seq_one_letter_code
_entity_poly.pdbx_strand_id
1 'polypeptide(L)'
;QLVLTAWASAATFRGTDKRGGANGARIRLAPQKDWDVNNPAELGNVLQTLEEIQKKFNSSQFDGKMVSLADVIVLGGCAAVEQAAKNAGHDVQVPFSPGRADASQEQTDEDSFAALERTADGFRNHLGSGQRRSAEELLVDRAQMLTLTAPQMTVLVGGMRVLNANVGQSELGVFTKRPETLTHDFFVNLLDMNTEWRKSDKCEHFYEGRDLGTGELKWMGTAVDLVFGSNSQLRAIAEVYACDDSQQAFVRDFVAAWDKVMNLDRFDLA
;
A
#
# COMPACT_ATOMS: atom_id res chain seq x y z
N GLN A 1 -6.06 -5.78 6.33
CA GLN A 1 -4.98 -6.54 7.01
C GLN A 1 -3.95 -7.13 6.05
N LEU A 2 -4.28 -8.13 5.23
CA LEU A 2 -3.30 -8.81 4.36
C LEU A 2 -2.57 -7.88 3.39
N VAL A 3 -3.29 -6.95 2.74
CA VAL A 3 -2.71 -5.89 1.89
C VAL A 3 -1.72 -5.02 2.67
N LEU A 4 -2.10 -4.58 3.88
CA LEU A 4 -1.25 -3.77 4.75
C LEU A 4 0.04 -4.51 5.14
N THR A 5 -0.05 -5.78 5.53
CA THR A 5 1.12 -6.57 5.95
C THR A 5 2.08 -6.83 4.79
N ALA A 6 1.56 -7.21 3.61
CA ALA A 6 2.37 -7.41 2.42
C ALA A 6 3.05 -6.10 1.96
N TRP A 7 2.30 -4.99 1.93
CA TRP A 7 2.85 -3.67 1.63
C TRP A 7 3.90 -3.24 2.66
N ALA A 8 3.61 -3.40 3.95
CA ALA A 8 4.55 -3.06 5.02
C ALA A 8 5.87 -3.80 4.85
N SER A 9 5.83 -5.07 4.42
CA SER A 9 7.03 -5.88 4.18
C SER A 9 7.79 -5.43 2.93
N ALA A 10 7.12 -5.42 1.77
CA ALA A 10 7.76 -5.15 0.48
C ALA A 10 8.21 -3.68 0.34
N ALA A 11 7.40 -2.74 0.80
CA ALA A 11 7.64 -1.32 0.62
C ALA A 11 8.68 -0.75 1.59
N THR A 12 9.55 -1.57 2.19
CA THR A 12 10.84 -1.12 2.77
C THR A 12 11.93 -1.00 1.72
N PHE A 13 11.75 -1.63 0.54
CA PHE A 13 12.73 -1.60 -0.53
C PHE A 13 13.07 -0.17 -0.97
N ARG A 14 14.34 0.09 -1.30
CA ARG A 14 14.74 1.30 -2.02
C ARG A 14 15.75 0.96 -3.12
N GLY A 15 15.46 1.37 -4.35
CA GLY A 15 16.31 1.12 -5.51
C GLY A 15 17.63 1.88 -5.51
N THR A 16 17.78 2.87 -4.62
CA THR A 16 19.00 3.69 -4.47
C THR A 16 20.21 2.85 -4.04
N ASP A 17 20.03 1.96 -3.07
CA ASP A 17 21.07 1.04 -2.59
C ASP A 17 20.62 -0.44 -2.58
N LYS A 18 19.43 -0.73 -3.11
CA LYS A 18 18.82 -2.07 -3.22
C LYS A 18 18.60 -2.77 -1.88
N ARG A 19 18.52 -2.01 -0.78
CA ARG A 19 18.17 -2.55 0.55
C ARG A 19 16.65 -2.61 0.75
N GLY A 20 16.23 -3.43 1.71
CA GLY A 20 14.82 -3.65 2.05
C GLY A 20 14.14 -4.65 1.12
N GLY A 21 12.82 -4.72 1.20
CA GLY A 21 11.99 -5.67 0.45
C GLY A 21 11.37 -6.76 1.33
N ALA A 22 10.58 -7.64 0.72
CA ALA A 22 9.85 -8.68 1.43
C ALA A 22 10.68 -9.95 1.70
N ASN A 23 11.74 -10.18 0.93
CA ASN A 23 12.64 -11.32 1.10
C ASN A 23 13.38 -11.23 2.45
N GLY A 24 13.45 -12.35 3.16
CA GLY A 24 13.94 -12.42 4.53
C GLY A 24 12.85 -12.33 5.59
N ALA A 25 11.61 -11.94 5.24
CA ALA A 25 10.51 -11.71 6.19
C ALA A 25 10.93 -10.87 7.42
N ARG A 26 11.80 -9.86 7.20
CA ARG A 26 12.35 -9.04 8.28
C ARG A 26 11.32 -8.15 8.96
N ILE A 27 10.12 -8.03 8.39
CA ILE A 27 8.97 -7.39 9.04
C ILE A 27 8.61 -8.05 10.39
N ARG A 28 8.93 -9.34 10.59
CA ARG A 28 8.69 -10.04 11.88
C ARG A 28 9.82 -9.85 12.90
N LEU A 29 10.91 -9.20 12.50
CA LEU A 29 12.14 -9.05 13.27
C LEU A 29 12.28 -7.61 13.78
N ALA A 30 13.11 -7.42 14.80
CA ALA A 30 13.51 -6.07 15.19
C ALA A 30 14.42 -5.45 14.11
N PRO A 31 14.29 -4.15 13.80
CA PRO A 31 13.38 -3.18 14.43
C PRO A 31 12.00 -3.09 13.73
N GLN A 32 11.80 -3.72 12.57
CA GLN A 32 10.62 -3.47 11.72
C GLN A 32 9.29 -3.81 12.37
N LYS A 33 9.25 -4.86 13.20
CA LYS A 33 8.04 -5.30 13.91
C LYS A 33 7.53 -4.25 14.90
N ASP A 34 8.41 -3.33 15.34
CA ASP A 34 8.15 -2.33 16.37
C ASP A 34 7.92 -0.92 15.79
N TRP A 35 8.07 -0.73 14.47
CA TRP A 35 7.83 0.58 13.85
C TRP A 35 6.36 0.99 13.91
N ASP A 36 6.10 2.21 14.35
CA ASP A 36 4.74 2.77 14.48
C ASP A 36 3.94 2.66 13.18
N VAL A 37 4.59 2.96 12.05
CA VAL A 37 3.97 2.89 10.71
C VAL A 37 3.46 1.49 10.36
N ASN A 38 3.98 0.44 10.99
CA ASN A 38 3.59 -0.94 10.76
C ASN A 38 2.47 -1.43 11.69
N ASN A 39 2.00 -0.60 12.63
CA ASN A 39 0.99 -0.96 13.64
C ASN A 39 1.35 -2.28 14.36
N PRO A 40 2.34 -2.28 15.28
CA PRO A 40 2.91 -3.49 15.87
C PRO A 40 1.88 -4.48 16.44
N ALA A 41 0.82 -3.97 17.08
CA ALA A 41 -0.24 -4.79 17.66
C ALA A 41 -1.03 -5.55 16.58
N GLU A 42 -1.45 -4.86 15.52
CA GLU A 42 -2.18 -5.49 14.41
C GLU A 42 -1.26 -6.41 13.60
N LEU A 43 -0.03 -5.97 13.32
CA LEU A 43 0.97 -6.76 12.62
C LEU A 43 1.28 -8.08 13.34
N GLY A 44 1.46 -8.04 14.67
CA GLY A 44 1.72 -9.24 15.48
C GLY A 44 0.62 -10.30 15.32
N ASN A 45 -0.65 -9.88 15.36
CA ASN A 45 -1.80 -10.78 15.19
C ASN A 45 -1.84 -11.40 13.78
N VAL A 46 -1.56 -10.61 12.74
CA VAL A 46 -1.53 -11.11 11.35
C VAL A 46 -0.38 -12.09 11.17
N LEU A 47 0.84 -11.74 11.62
CA LEU A 47 2.01 -12.60 11.50
C LEU A 47 1.81 -13.93 12.24
N GLN A 48 1.22 -13.92 13.44
CA GLN A 48 0.89 -15.15 14.17
C GLN A 48 0.00 -16.06 13.33
N THR A 49 -1.07 -15.51 12.74
CA THR A 49 -1.99 -16.28 11.90
C THR A 49 -1.29 -16.84 10.66
N LEU A 50 -0.47 -16.04 9.98
CA LEU A 50 0.28 -16.47 8.81
C LEU A 50 1.32 -17.55 9.15
N GLU A 51 1.96 -17.47 10.31
CA GLU A 51 2.86 -18.51 10.82
C GLU A 51 2.13 -19.81 11.11
N GLU A 52 0.93 -19.76 11.69
CA GLU A 52 0.11 -20.96 11.92
C GLU A 52 -0.26 -21.65 10.60
N ILE A 53 -0.64 -20.86 9.58
CA ILE A 53 -0.90 -21.36 8.22
C ILE A 53 0.36 -21.99 7.63
N GLN A 54 1.51 -21.32 7.72
CA GLN A 54 2.80 -21.82 7.24
C GLN A 54 3.17 -23.15 7.91
N LYS A 55 3.10 -23.21 9.25
CA LYS A 55 3.42 -24.41 10.05
C LYS A 55 2.51 -25.57 9.68
N LYS A 56 1.20 -25.32 9.54
CA LYS A 56 0.23 -26.35 9.15
C LYS A 56 0.48 -26.86 7.74
N PHE A 57 0.74 -25.97 6.78
CA PHE A 57 1.08 -26.35 5.41
C PHE A 57 2.35 -27.20 5.37
N ASN A 58 3.46 -26.71 5.95
CA ASN A 58 4.75 -27.40 5.94
C ASN A 58 4.68 -28.77 6.63
N SER A 59 3.97 -28.89 7.76
CA SER A 59 3.82 -30.16 8.48
C SER A 59 2.97 -31.19 7.74
N SER A 60 2.16 -30.76 6.78
CA SER A 60 1.31 -31.64 5.95
C SER A 60 2.01 -32.15 4.69
N GLN A 61 3.19 -31.62 4.35
CA GLN A 61 3.96 -32.07 3.18
C GLN A 61 4.77 -33.33 3.51
N PHE A 62 4.86 -34.25 2.56
CA PHE A 62 5.59 -35.51 2.68
C PHE A 62 6.80 -35.61 1.73
N ASP A 63 6.90 -34.68 0.78
CA ASP A 63 7.93 -34.61 -0.27
C ASP A 63 9.06 -33.62 0.07
N GLY A 64 9.12 -33.13 1.32
CA GLY A 64 10.08 -32.12 1.78
C GLY A 64 9.80 -30.70 1.28
N LYS A 65 8.69 -30.49 0.57
CA LYS A 65 8.26 -29.16 0.16
C LYS A 65 7.93 -28.31 1.39
N MET A 66 8.39 -27.07 1.39
CA MET A 66 8.09 -26.08 2.41
C MET A 66 7.85 -24.72 1.76
N VAL A 67 7.12 -23.87 2.47
CA VAL A 67 6.95 -22.45 2.14
C VAL A 67 7.56 -21.59 3.24
N SER A 68 8.24 -20.52 2.86
CA SER A 68 8.76 -19.51 3.79
C SER A 68 7.64 -18.57 4.24
N LEU A 69 7.81 -17.94 5.40
CA LEU A 69 6.86 -16.93 5.87
C LEU A 69 6.92 -15.69 4.98
N ALA A 70 8.10 -15.36 4.44
CA ALA A 70 8.27 -14.29 3.45
C ALA A 70 7.35 -14.49 2.24
N ASP A 71 7.28 -15.71 1.71
CA ASP A 71 6.37 -16.03 0.61
C ASP A 71 4.91 -16.06 1.05
N VAL A 72 4.59 -16.57 2.25
CA VAL A 72 3.21 -16.56 2.78
C VAL A 72 2.67 -15.14 2.97
N ILE A 73 3.51 -14.20 3.44
CA ILE A 73 3.13 -12.78 3.57
C ILE A 73 2.75 -12.19 2.21
N VAL A 74 3.60 -12.37 1.19
CA VAL A 74 3.35 -11.84 -0.16
C VAL A 74 2.14 -12.52 -0.78
N LEU A 75 2.04 -13.85 -0.67
CA LEU A 75 0.90 -14.62 -1.20
C LEU A 75 -0.42 -14.22 -0.54
N GLY A 76 -0.43 -13.97 0.77
CA GLY A 76 -1.60 -13.44 1.47
C GLY A 76 -2.03 -12.06 0.95
N GLY A 77 -1.05 -11.19 0.65
CA GLY A 77 -1.29 -9.93 -0.04
C GLY A 77 -1.92 -10.11 -1.42
N CYS A 78 -1.37 -11.01 -2.25
CA CYS A 78 -1.92 -11.34 -3.57
C CYS A 78 -3.37 -11.83 -3.45
N ALA A 79 -3.64 -12.80 -2.57
CA ALA A 79 -4.98 -13.32 -2.35
C ALA A 79 -5.99 -12.25 -1.92
N ALA A 80 -5.55 -11.27 -1.11
CA ALA A 80 -6.41 -10.16 -0.71
C ALA A 80 -6.72 -9.19 -1.85
N VAL A 81 -5.76 -8.94 -2.74
CA VAL A 81 -5.97 -8.13 -3.96
C VAL A 81 -6.92 -8.85 -4.93
N GLU A 82 -6.74 -10.15 -5.14
CA GLU A 82 -7.65 -10.99 -5.95
C GLU A 82 -9.07 -10.97 -5.37
N GLN A 83 -9.21 -11.13 -4.05
CA GLN A 83 -10.51 -11.05 -3.38
C GLN A 83 -11.16 -9.67 -3.54
N ALA A 84 -10.40 -8.59 -3.42
CA ALA A 84 -10.93 -7.24 -3.58
C ALA A 84 -11.33 -6.92 -5.04
N ALA A 85 -10.61 -7.44 -6.02
CA ALA A 85 -11.00 -7.38 -7.44
C ALA A 85 -12.28 -8.18 -7.70
N LYS A 86 -12.40 -9.37 -7.10
CA LYS A 86 -13.60 -10.21 -7.17
C LYS A 86 -14.82 -9.52 -6.56
N ASN A 87 -14.65 -8.82 -5.44
CA ASN A 87 -15.70 -7.99 -4.84
C ASN A 87 -16.19 -6.90 -5.81
N ALA A 88 -15.30 -6.39 -6.68
CA ALA A 88 -15.61 -5.42 -7.71
C ALA A 88 -16.18 -6.05 -9.00
N GLY A 89 -16.37 -7.37 -9.04
CA GLY A 89 -16.86 -8.10 -10.21
C GLY A 89 -15.79 -8.46 -11.24
N HIS A 90 -14.51 -8.40 -10.88
CA HIS A 90 -13.40 -8.74 -11.77
C HIS A 90 -12.68 -10.00 -11.28
N ASP A 91 -12.64 -11.02 -12.14
CA ASP A 91 -11.83 -12.20 -11.90
C ASP A 91 -10.41 -11.94 -12.43
N VAL A 92 -9.45 -11.81 -11.51
CA VAL A 92 -8.05 -11.54 -11.84
C VAL A 92 -7.16 -12.48 -11.06
N GLN A 93 -6.02 -12.80 -11.66
CA GLN A 93 -4.96 -13.54 -11.02
C GLN A 93 -3.79 -12.60 -10.80
N VAL A 94 -3.36 -12.45 -9.54
CA VAL A 94 -2.18 -11.67 -9.20
C VAL A 94 -0.96 -12.57 -9.37
N PRO A 95 0.05 -12.19 -10.18
CA PRO A 95 1.25 -12.99 -10.32
C PRO A 95 1.93 -13.23 -8.97
N PHE A 96 2.49 -14.42 -8.80
CA PHE A 96 3.22 -14.79 -7.60
C PHE A 96 4.38 -15.71 -7.97
N SER A 97 5.59 -15.29 -7.58
CA SER A 97 6.80 -16.08 -7.73
C SER A 97 7.29 -16.50 -6.35
N PRO A 98 7.33 -17.81 -6.01
CA PRO A 98 7.91 -18.29 -4.76
C PRO A 98 9.44 -18.17 -4.79
N GLY A 99 10.10 -18.49 -3.67
CA GLY A 99 11.56 -18.56 -3.54
C GLY A 99 12.14 -17.57 -2.55
N ARG A 100 11.32 -16.75 -1.88
CA ARG A 100 11.81 -15.93 -0.77
C ARG A 100 12.19 -16.83 0.39
N ALA A 101 13.16 -16.42 1.19
CA ALA A 101 13.59 -17.13 2.38
C ALA A 101 13.30 -16.32 3.65
N ASP A 102 13.36 -16.98 4.81
CA ASP A 102 13.20 -16.33 6.12
C ASP A 102 14.59 -16.09 6.74
N ALA A 103 14.96 -14.82 6.96
CA ALA A 103 16.19 -14.45 7.67
C ALA A 103 16.02 -14.57 9.18
N SER A 104 17.08 -14.78 9.94
CA SER A 104 17.06 -14.76 11.41
C SER A 104 17.38 -13.38 12.00
N GLN A 105 17.15 -13.20 13.30
CA GLN A 105 17.51 -11.96 14.00
C GLN A 105 19.03 -11.74 13.98
N GLU A 106 19.82 -12.80 14.12
CA GLU A 106 21.29 -12.74 14.09
C GLU A 106 21.83 -12.32 12.71
N GLN A 107 21.01 -12.47 11.65
CA GLN A 107 21.31 -12.04 10.29
C GLN A 107 20.77 -10.62 9.99
N THR A 108 20.36 -9.88 11.02
CA THR A 108 19.73 -8.56 10.89
C THR A 108 20.42 -7.56 11.83
N ASP A 109 21.13 -6.61 11.24
CA ASP A 109 21.72 -5.47 11.94
C ASP A 109 20.65 -4.40 12.19
N GLU A 110 20.20 -4.27 13.43
CA GLU A 110 19.08 -3.40 13.79
C GLU A 110 19.38 -1.92 13.51
N ASP A 111 20.57 -1.45 13.84
CA ASP A 111 21.01 -0.06 13.64
C ASP A 111 21.03 0.28 12.14
N SER A 112 21.52 -0.66 11.33
CA SER A 112 21.52 -0.52 9.88
C SER A 112 20.10 -0.47 9.31
N PHE A 113 19.16 -1.22 9.88
CA PHE A 113 17.76 -1.25 9.45
C PHE A 113 16.96 -0.02 9.90
N ALA A 114 17.36 0.68 10.96
CA ALA A 114 16.71 1.93 11.39
C ALA A 114 16.64 2.98 10.25
N ALA A 115 17.64 3.01 9.36
CA ALA A 115 17.65 3.89 8.18
C ALA A 115 16.59 3.54 7.11
N LEU A 116 15.85 2.44 7.28
CA LEU A 116 14.74 2.03 6.42
C LEU A 116 13.38 2.30 7.08
N GLU A 117 13.35 2.78 8.32
CA GLU A 117 12.10 3.19 8.96
C GLU A 117 11.45 4.32 8.17
N ARG A 118 10.16 4.15 7.88
CA ARG A 118 9.40 5.11 7.09
C ARG A 118 8.70 6.08 8.03
N THR A 119 9.31 7.26 8.18
CA THR A 119 8.68 8.39 8.87
C THR A 119 7.63 9.10 8.02
N ALA A 120 7.52 8.77 6.73
CA ALA A 120 6.41 9.16 5.85
C ALA A 120 6.12 8.03 4.86
N ASP A 121 4.84 7.71 4.68
CA ASP A 121 4.36 6.71 3.72
C ASP A 121 3.01 7.14 3.15
N GLY A 122 3.06 7.93 2.07
CA GLY A 122 1.86 8.44 1.41
C GLY A 122 0.93 7.35 0.86
N PHE A 123 1.46 6.16 0.55
CA PHE A 123 0.64 5.03 0.10
C PHE A 123 -0.26 4.51 1.21
N ARG A 124 0.14 4.64 2.48
CA ARG A 124 -0.68 4.30 3.67
C ARG A 124 -1.20 5.54 4.43
N ASN A 125 -1.19 6.71 3.78
CA ASN A 125 -1.59 8.01 4.33
C ASN A 125 -0.96 8.33 5.69
N HIS A 126 0.33 8.03 5.85
CA HIS A 126 1.06 8.23 7.09
C HIS A 126 2.09 9.34 6.95
N LEU A 127 2.10 10.26 7.92
CA LEU A 127 3.09 11.32 8.06
C LEU A 127 3.51 11.41 9.53
N GLY A 128 4.75 11.03 9.82
CA GLY A 128 5.37 11.22 11.13
C GLY A 128 5.70 12.69 11.38
N SER A 129 6.06 13.01 12.63
CA SER A 129 6.40 14.38 13.03
C SER A 129 7.78 14.82 12.51
N GLY A 130 8.02 16.13 12.48
CA GLY A 130 9.34 16.71 12.19
C GLY A 130 9.73 16.74 10.71
N GLN A 131 8.81 16.45 9.80
CA GLN A 131 9.06 16.51 8.36
C GLN A 131 9.29 17.95 7.90
N ARG A 132 10.35 18.16 7.12
CA ARG A 132 10.70 19.48 6.55
C ARG A 132 10.07 19.73 5.17
N ARG A 133 9.76 18.65 4.46
CA ARG A 133 9.16 18.65 3.12
C ARG A 133 7.67 18.39 3.23
N SER A 134 6.91 18.81 2.21
CA SER A 134 5.48 18.53 2.18
C SER A 134 5.21 17.04 1.95
N ALA A 135 4.02 16.58 2.35
CA ALA A 135 3.67 15.16 2.31
C ALA A 135 3.65 14.62 0.86
N GLU A 136 3.24 15.44 -0.09
CA GLU A 136 3.24 15.14 -1.52
C GLU A 136 4.66 15.05 -2.12
N GLU A 137 5.61 15.86 -1.65
CA GLU A 137 7.02 15.71 -2.04
C GLU A 137 7.60 14.40 -1.51
N LEU A 138 7.26 14.03 -0.27
CA LEU A 138 7.69 12.77 0.35
C LEU A 138 7.04 11.55 -0.32
N LEU A 139 5.80 11.67 -0.81
CA LEU A 139 5.17 10.64 -1.66
C LEU A 139 6.00 10.41 -2.93
N VAL A 140 6.37 11.48 -3.65
CA VAL A 140 7.15 11.37 -4.90
C VAL A 140 8.53 10.79 -4.63
N ASP A 141 9.19 11.23 -3.55
CA ASP A 141 10.49 10.68 -3.10
C ASP A 141 10.37 9.17 -2.82
N ARG A 142 9.30 8.76 -2.12
CA ARG A 142 9.03 7.34 -1.85
C ARG A 142 8.76 6.55 -3.13
N ALA A 143 7.98 7.10 -4.05
CA ALA A 143 7.72 6.47 -5.34
C ALA A 143 9.01 6.28 -6.15
N GLN A 144 9.92 7.25 -6.13
CA GLN A 144 11.23 7.15 -6.75
C GLN A 144 12.06 6.01 -6.13
N MET A 145 12.08 5.90 -4.80
CA MET A 145 12.76 4.79 -4.13
C MET A 145 12.18 3.42 -4.49
N LEU A 146 10.86 3.33 -4.70
CA LEU A 146 10.19 2.12 -5.17
C LEU A 146 10.29 1.92 -6.69
N THR A 147 11.07 2.74 -7.39
CA THR A 147 11.25 2.72 -8.86
C THR A 147 9.96 2.90 -9.65
N LEU A 148 8.94 3.52 -9.04
CA LEU A 148 7.62 3.68 -9.63
C LEU A 148 7.62 4.85 -10.61
N THR A 149 6.90 4.68 -11.71
CA THR A 149 6.52 5.80 -12.59
C THR A 149 5.35 6.57 -11.98
N ALA A 150 5.08 7.79 -12.46
CA ALA A 150 3.93 8.57 -12.01
C ALA A 150 2.60 7.79 -12.19
N PRO A 151 2.31 7.12 -13.33
CA PRO A 151 1.10 6.29 -13.45
C PRO A 151 1.01 5.14 -12.45
N GLN A 152 2.14 4.45 -12.18
CA GLN A 152 2.17 3.35 -11.19
C GLN A 152 1.94 3.88 -9.77
N MET A 153 2.54 5.02 -9.42
CA MET A 153 2.30 5.70 -8.14
C MET A 153 0.82 6.07 -8.01
N THR A 154 0.22 6.69 -9.04
CA THR A 154 -1.19 7.10 -9.05
C THR A 154 -2.11 5.91 -8.81
N VAL A 155 -1.95 4.84 -9.59
CA VAL A 155 -2.83 3.67 -9.48
C VAL A 155 -2.69 2.99 -8.12
N LEU A 156 -1.46 2.90 -7.59
CA LEU A 156 -1.20 2.32 -6.27
C LEU A 156 -1.84 3.16 -5.16
N VAL A 157 -1.71 4.49 -5.17
CA VAL A 157 -2.36 5.33 -4.15
C VAL A 157 -3.88 5.17 -4.21
N GLY A 158 -4.49 5.27 -5.39
CA GLY A 158 -5.94 5.14 -5.53
C GLY A 158 -6.46 3.77 -5.07
N GLY A 159 -5.79 2.69 -5.45
CA GLY A 159 -6.14 1.34 -5.03
C GLY A 159 -5.93 1.12 -3.52
N MET A 160 -4.80 1.55 -2.96
CA MET A 160 -4.52 1.41 -1.53
C MET A 160 -5.57 2.13 -0.66
N ARG A 161 -6.09 3.28 -1.11
CA ARG A 161 -7.18 3.97 -0.42
C ARG A 161 -8.47 3.17 -0.39
N VAL A 162 -8.94 2.65 -1.52
CA VAL A 162 -10.19 1.87 -1.56
C VAL A 162 -10.06 0.50 -0.88
N LEU A 163 -8.85 -0.04 -0.80
CA LEU A 163 -8.54 -1.25 -0.03
C LEU A 163 -8.42 -1.00 1.49
N ASN A 164 -8.69 0.23 1.94
CA ASN A 164 -8.58 0.66 3.34
C ASN A 164 -7.21 0.34 3.94
N ALA A 165 -6.15 0.55 3.16
CA ALA A 165 -4.78 0.24 3.56
C ALA A 165 -4.05 1.45 4.17
N ASN A 166 -4.77 2.25 4.96
CA ASN A 166 -4.20 3.37 5.70
C ASN A 166 -3.69 2.92 7.08
N VAL A 167 -2.65 3.58 7.58
CA VAL A 167 -2.18 3.36 8.96
C VAL A 167 -3.31 3.71 9.94
N GLY A 168 -3.54 2.82 10.91
CA GLY A 168 -4.58 3.00 11.93
C GLY A 168 -6.02 2.99 11.39
N GLN A 169 -6.24 2.45 10.18
CA GLN A 169 -7.56 2.41 9.53
C GLN A 169 -8.20 3.81 9.39
N SER A 170 -7.37 4.83 9.20
CA SER A 170 -7.84 6.20 8.97
C SER A 170 -8.70 6.29 7.70
N GLU A 171 -9.80 7.03 7.76
CA GLU A 171 -10.69 7.28 6.61
C GLU A 171 -10.15 8.34 5.63
N LEU A 172 -8.98 8.92 5.91
CA LEU A 172 -8.37 9.94 5.06
C LEU A 172 -8.07 9.41 3.65
N GLY A 173 -8.67 10.03 2.64
CA GLY A 173 -8.49 9.64 1.24
C GLY A 173 -9.31 8.43 0.83
N VAL A 174 -10.08 7.79 1.73
CA VAL A 174 -10.91 6.61 1.43
C VAL A 174 -12.21 7.07 0.76
N PHE A 175 -12.08 7.56 -0.48
CA PHE A 175 -13.21 8.09 -1.25
C PHE A 175 -14.00 6.97 -1.92
N THR A 176 -14.58 6.10 -1.11
CA THR A 176 -15.48 5.03 -1.55
C THR A 176 -16.47 4.70 -0.44
N LYS A 177 -17.65 4.20 -0.83
CA LYS A 177 -18.64 3.62 0.10
C LYS A 177 -18.53 2.10 0.20
N ARG A 178 -17.57 1.50 -0.51
CA ARG A 178 -17.34 0.05 -0.55
C ARG A 178 -15.85 -0.25 -0.29
N PRO A 179 -15.35 0.01 0.93
CA PRO A 179 -13.99 -0.39 1.29
C PRO A 179 -13.73 -1.87 0.98
N GLU A 180 -12.46 -2.22 0.73
CA GLU A 180 -12.03 -3.58 0.38
C GLU A 180 -12.60 -4.10 -0.96
N THR A 181 -13.05 -3.17 -1.82
CA THR A 181 -13.52 -3.45 -3.18
C THR A 181 -12.65 -2.67 -4.16
N LEU A 182 -11.85 -3.36 -4.98
CA LEU A 182 -10.84 -2.73 -5.83
C LEU A 182 -11.49 -2.01 -7.01
N THR A 183 -11.75 -0.72 -6.83
CA THR A 183 -12.47 0.14 -7.76
C THR A 183 -11.72 1.44 -7.98
N HIS A 184 -12.00 2.09 -9.11
CA HIS A 184 -11.49 3.43 -9.39
C HIS A 184 -12.24 4.56 -8.64
N ASP A 185 -13.04 4.22 -7.63
CA ASP A 185 -13.88 5.15 -6.84
C ASP A 185 -13.06 6.34 -6.29
N PHE A 186 -11.79 6.12 -5.91
CA PHE A 186 -10.90 7.19 -5.46
C PHE A 186 -10.82 8.34 -6.47
N PHE A 187 -10.61 8.04 -7.76
CA PHE A 187 -10.46 9.06 -8.79
C PHE A 187 -11.79 9.69 -9.19
N VAL A 188 -12.84 8.87 -9.32
CA VAL A 188 -14.20 9.35 -9.63
C VAL A 188 -14.66 10.37 -8.59
N ASN A 189 -14.48 10.07 -7.30
CA ASN A 189 -14.91 10.95 -6.22
C ASN A 189 -13.97 12.15 -6.00
N LEU A 190 -12.66 11.99 -6.23
CA LEU A 190 -11.70 13.10 -6.14
C LEU A 190 -11.98 14.17 -7.21
N LEU A 191 -12.36 13.75 -8.41
CA LEU A 191 -12.59 14.62 -9.57
C LEU A 191 -14.05 15.08 -9.72
N ASP A 192 -14.94 14.68 -8.82
CA ASP A 192 -16.32 15.16 -8.76
C ASP A 192 -16.34 16.65 -8.43
N MET A 193 -16.69 17.47 -9.44
CA MET A 193 -16.76 18.92 -9.32
C MET A 193 -17.88 19.41 -8.38
N ASN A 194 -18.79 18.54 -7.94
CA ASN A 194 -19.76 18.88 -6.90
C ASN A 194 -19.16 18.81 -5.48
N THR A 195 -17.90 18.40 -5.35
CA THR A 195 -17.20 18.35 -4.07
C THR A 195 -16.22 19.52 -3.96
N GLU A 196 -16.45 20.42 -3.01
CA GLU A 196 -15.55 21.52 -2.69
C GLU A 196 -14.58 21.10 -1.59
N TRP A 197 -13.28 21.30 -1.83
CA TRP A 197 -12.22 20.99 -0.88
C TRP A 197 -11.75 22.23 -0.14
N ARG A 198 -11.72 22.16 1.19
CA ARG A 198 -11.20 23.22 2.06
C ARG A 198 -10.30 22.61 3.14
N LYS A 199 -9.33 23.38 3.64
CA LYS A 199 -8.54 22.93 4.81
C LYS A 199 -9.46 22.73 6.00
N SER A 200 -9.25 21.66 6.76
CA SER A 200 -10.01 21.39 7.99
C SER A 200 -9.51 22.26 9.12
N ASP A 201 -10.43 22.77 9.94
CA ASP A 201 -10.09 23.50 11.17
C ASP A 201 -9.50 22.59 12.26
N LYS A 202 -9.63 21.25 12.11
CA LYS A 202 -9.16 20.26 13.09
C LYS A 202 -7.66 20.02 13.01
N CYS A 203 -7.08 20.08 11.81
CA CYS A 203 -5.68 19.79 11.56
C CYS A 203 -5.24 20.43 10.24
N GLU A 204 -4.10 21.14 10.26
CA GLU A 204 -3.58 21.85 9.09
C GLU A 204 -3.20 20.93 7.91
N HIS A 205 -3.03 19.64 8.16
CA HIS A 205 -2.72 18.62 7.16
C HIS A 205 -3.96 17.95 6.56
N PHE A 206 -5.15 18.23 7.09
CA PHE A 206 -6.40 17.62 6.66
C PHE A 206 -7.24 18.58 5.83
N TYR A 207 -8.00 18.01 4.91
CA TYR A 207 -8.91 18.71 4.03
C TYR A 207 -10.28 18.05 4.10
N GLU A 208 -11.32 18.88 4.10
CA GLU A 208 -12.73 18.47 4.09
C GLU A 208 -13.27 18.65 2.68
N GLY A 209 -13.80 17.57 2.11
CA GLY A 209 -14.56 17.58 0.86
C GLY A 209 -16.04 17.67 1.18
N ARG A 210 -16.69 18.79 0.84
CA ARG A 210 -18.10 19.05 1.12
C ARG A 210 -18.90 19.14 -0.17
N ASP A 211 -20.14 18.67 -0.14
CA ASP A 211 -21.07 18.87 -1.25
C ASP A 211 -21.33 20.37 -1.48
N LEU A 212 -21.20 20.84 -2.72
CA LEU A 212 -21.42 22.25 -3.08
C LEU A 212 -22.88 22.70 -2.89
N GLY A 213 -23.84 21.80 -3.06
CA GLY A 213 -25.26 22.12 -2.96
C GLY A 213 -25.75 22.14 -1.51
N THR A 214 -25.34 21.15 -0.71
CA THR A 214 -25.85 20.97 0.66
C THR A 214 -24.90 21.44 1.75
N GLY A 215 -23.59 21.56 1.47
CA GLY A 215 -22.54 21.80 2.46
C GLY A 215 -22.20 20.59 3.33
N GLU A 216 -22.82 19.43 3.08
CA GLU A 216 -22.60 18.21 3.84
C GLU A 216 -21.17 17.69 3.64
N LEU A 217 -20.55 17.23 4.73
CA LEU A 217 -19.23 16.60 4.68
C LEU A 217 -19.34 15.24 3.97
N LYS A 218 -18.70 15.12 2.81
CA LYS A 218 -18.63 13.86 2.05
C LYS A 218 -17.38 13.07 2.39
N TRP A 219 -16.24 13.74 2.42
CA TRP A 219 -14.93 13.10 2.47
C TRP A 219 -13.92 13.89 3.31
N MET A 220 -12.90 13.19 3.80
CA MET A 220 -11.73 13.78 4.42
C MET A 220 -10.48 13.28 3.69
N GLY A 221 -9.49 14.13 3.46
CA GLY A 221 -8.25 13.74 2.78
C GLY A 221 -7.05 14.54 3.27
N THR A 222 -5.86 14.17 2.82
CA THR A 222 -4.61 14.89 3.06
C THR A 222 -4.08 15.50 1.76
N ALA A 223 -2.99 16.26 1.85
CA ALA A 223 -2.30 16.76 0.66
C ALA A 223 -1.83 15.63 -0.28
N VAL A 224 -1.52 14.44 0.26
CA VAL A 224 -1.16 13.24 -0.52
C VAL A 224 -2.32 12.77 -1.39
N ASP A 225 -3.55 12.92 -0.92
CA ASP A 225 -4.75 12.53 -1.67
C ASP A 225 -5.10 13.59 -2.71
N LEU A 226 -5.09 14.86 -2.31
CA LEU A 226 -5.53 15.97 -3.15
C LEU A 226 -4.51 16.39 -4.21
N VAL A 227 -3.24 16.00 -4.09
CA VAL A 227 -2.23 16.31 -5.12
C VAL A 227 -2.63 15.72 -6.49
N PHE A 228 -3.34 14.59 -6.51
CA PHE A 228 -3.85 13.97 -7.72
C PHE A 228 -5.00 14.74 -8.38
N GLY A 229 -5.65 15.67 -7.66
CA GLY A 229 -6.66 16.57 -8.22
C GLY A 229 -6.11 17.97 -8.55
N SER A 230 -4.87 18.27 -8.14
CA SER A 230 -4.28 19.62 -8.14
C SER A 230 -3.08 19.75 -9.08
N ASN A 231 -2.10 18.85 -9.01
CA ASN A 231 -0.95 18.86 -9.91
C ASN A 231 -1.42 18.51 -11.33
N SER A 232 -1.11 19.34 -12.31
CA SER A 232 -1.64 19.20 -13.68
C SER A 232 -1.30 17.86 -14.35
N GLN A 233 -0.11 17.31 -14.10
CA GLN A 233 0.30 16.02 -14.68
C GLN A 233 -0.36 14.85 -13.94
N LEU A 234 -0.38 14.88 -12.60
CA LEU A 234 -1.04 13.81 -11.83
C LEU A 234 -2.55 13.81 -12.05
N ARG A 235 -3.15 14.99 -12.22
CA ARG A 235 -4.56 15.14 -12.57
C ARG A 235 -4.87 14.53 -13.93
N ALA A 236 -4.05 14.78 -14.94
CA ALA A 236 -4.23 14.16 -16.26
C ALA A 236 -4.22 12.62 -16.18
N ILE A 237 -3.38 12.04 -15.31
CA ILE A 237 -3.38 10.58 -15.07
C ILE A 237 -4.63 10.14 -14.29
N ALA A 238 -5.05 10.90 -13.26
CA ALA A 238 -6.25 10.62 -12.49
C ALA A 238 -7.51 10.64 -13.37
N GLU A 239 -7.59 11.57 -14.32
CA GLU A 239 -8.71 11.67 -15.28
C GLU A 239 -8.84 10.41 -16.14
N VAL A 240 -7.73 9.79 -16.55
CA VAL A 240 -7.75 8.49 -17.27
C VAL A 240 -8.42 7.42 -16.42
N TYR A 241 -8.10 7.32 -15.13
CA TYR A 241 -8.70 6.33 -14.24
C TYR A 241 -10.07 6.74 -13.67
N ALA A 242 -10.54 7.96 -13.90
CA ALA A 242 -11.88 8.39 -13.53
C ALA A 242 -12.91 8.20 -14.65
N CYS A 243 -12.48 7.82 -15.87
CA CYS A 243 -13.40 7.56 -16.97
C CYS A 243 -14.28 6.33 -16.68
N ASP A 244 -15.53 6.36 -17.15
CA ASP A 244 -16.52 5.28 -16.91
C ASP A 244 -16.05 3.90 -17.42
N ASP A 245 -15.22 3.86 -18.46
CA ASP A 245 -14.69 2.65 -19.09
C ASP A 245 -13.34 2.19 -18.50
N SER A 246 -12.79 2.91 -17.52
CA SER A 246 -11.44 2.68 -17.01
C SER A 246 -11.33 1.63 -15.92
N GLN A 247 -12.46 1.15 -15.35
CA GLN A 247 -12.46 0.23 -14.21
C GLN A 247 -11.63 -1.04 -14.44
N GLN A 248 -11.74 -1.69 -15.61
CA GLN A 248 -10.94 -2.88 -15.93
C GLN A 248 -9.44 -2.54 -16.11
N ALA A 249 -9.15 -1.39 -16.74
CA ALA A 249 -7.78 -0.92 -16.90
C ALA A 249 -7.13 -0.60 -15.55
N PHE A 250 -7.86 0.08 -14.66
CA PHE A 250 -7.45 0.38 -13.30
C PHE A 250 -7.09 -0.89 -12.51
N VAL A 251 -7.96 -1.91 -12.51
CA VAL A 251 -7.70 -3.17 -11.80
C VAL A 251 -6.44 -3.84 -12.34
N ARG A 252 -6.29 -3.95 -13.67
CA ARG A 252 -5.11 -4.55 -14.30
C ARG A 252 -3.83 -3.79 -13.94
N ASP A 253 -3.86 -2.47 -14.03
CA ASP A 253 -2.68 -1.64 -13.84
C ASP A 253 -2.31 -1.57 -12.34
N PHE A 254 -3.30 -1.64 -11.44
CA PHE A 254 -3.07 -1.84 -10.00
C PHE A 254 -2.40 -3.18 -9.70
N VAL A 255 -2.90 -4.28 -10.26
CA VAL A 255 -2.30 -5.61 -10.09
C VAL A 255 -0.85 -5.63 -10.60
N ALA A 256 -0.59 -5.02 -11.76
CA ALA A 256 0.76 -4.93 -12.32
C ALA A 256 1.70 -4.09 -11.44
N ALA A 257 1.23 -2.96 -10.91
CA ALA A 257 2.02 -2.13 -10.01
C ALA A 257 2.26 -2.80 -8.65
N TRP A 258 1.27 -3.53 -8.13
CA TRP A 258 1.37 -4.34 -6.91
C TRP A 258 2.43 -5.43 -7.07
N ASP A 259 2.33 -6.25 -8.12
CA ASP A 259 3.28 -7.32 -8.42
C ASP A 259 4.71 -6.79 -8.57
N LYS A 260 4.87 -5.65 -9.26
CA LYS A 260 6.16 -4.96 -9.36
C LYS A 260 6.75 -4.69 -7.97
N VAL A 261 5.99 -4.07 -7.06
CA VAL A 261 6.48 -3.73 -5.71
C VAL A 261 6.84 -4.99 -4.93
N MET A 262 6.02 -6.05 -5.03
CA MET A 262 6.28 -7.32 -4.35
C MET A 262 7.58 -8.00 -4.82
N ASN A 263 8.05 -7.72 -6.03
CA ASN A 263 9.23 -8.34 -6.63
C ASN A 263 10.48 -7.43 -6.72
N LEU A 264 10.48 -6.24 -6.12
CA LEU A 264 11.60 -5.29 -6.22
C LEU A 264 12.94 -5.82 -5.69
N ASP A 265 12.92 -6.77 -4.77
CA ASP A 265 14.10 -7.40 -4.17
C ASP A 265 14.39 -8.82 -4.70
N ARG A 266 13.66 -9.26 -5.72
CA ARG A 266 13.78 -10.60 -6.32
C ARG A 266 14.89 -10.69 -7.36
N PHE A 267 16.09 -10.28 -6.95
CA PHE A 267 17.29 -10.36 -7.79
C PHE A 267 17.72 -11.80 -8.11
N ASP A 268 17.20 -12.78 -7.37
CA ASP A 268 17.37 -14.20 -7.64
C ASP A 268 16.66 -14.68 -8.93
N LEU A 269 15.70 -13.91 -9.44
CA LEU A 269 14.95 -14.21 -10.67
C LEU A 269 15.44 -13.42 -11.90
N ALA A 270 16.45 -12.55 -11.74
CA ALA A 270 16.91 -11.58 -12.74
C ALA A 270 18.02 -12.11 -13.66
#